data_AF-A0AA36CRH8-F1
#
_entry.id   AF-A0AA36CRH8-F1
#
_cell.length_a   1.000
_cell.length_b   1.000
_cell.length_c   1.000
_cell.angle_alpha   90.00
_cell.angle_beta   90.00
_cell.angle_gamma   90.00
#
_symmetry.space_group_name_H-M   'P 1'
#
loop_
_entity.id
_entity.type
_entity.pdbx_description
1 polymer ?
#
loop_
_entity_poly.entity_id
_entity_poly.type
_entity_poly.pdbx_seq_one_letter_code
_entity_poly.pdbx_strand_id
1 'polypeptide(L)'
;MDGREYCSCVPFYQGEECREMLCLNGGVETDRKCQCPPSFLGYHCEIDANRTTHGNRYGRFGDSQHDGELFSRDISGTVFSMVMIIVLIVSMYLLMKHRMHAQEKLGF
;
A
#
# COMPACT_ATOMS: atom_id res chain seq x y z
N MET A 1 16.16 21.65 -25.02
CA MET A 1 15.21 21.34 -23.94
C MET A 1 13.84 21.36 -24.59
N ASP A 2 13.36 20.20 -25.04
CA ASP A 2 12.10 20.10 -25.80
C ASP A 2 10.94 20.18 -24.80
N GLY A 3 10.32 21.35 -24.72
CA GLY A 3 9.30 21.74 -23.75
C GLY A 3 7.94 21.09 -24.01
N ARG A 4 7.88 19.75 -23.97
CA ARG A 4 6.61 19.05 -23.81
C ARG A 4 6.31 18.94 -22.31
N GLU A 5 5.66 19.97 -21.76
CA GLU A 5 4.80 19.79 -20.58
C GLU A 5 3.68 18.84 -21.00
N TYR A 6 3.96 17.54 -20.94
CA TYR A 6 2.93 16.54 -21.15
C TYR A 6 1.97 16.64 -19.96
N CYS A 7 0.70 16.97 -20.24
CA CYS A 7 -0.35 16.78 -19.27
C CYS A 7 -0.39 15.29 -18.92
N SER A 8 -0.03 14.94 -17.68
CA SER A 8 -0.20 13.58 -17.21
C SER A 8 -1.68 13.31 -16.98
N CYS A 9 -2.27 12.50 -17.84
CA CYS A 9 -3.63 12.04 -17.63
C CYS A 9 -3.71 11.18 -16.36
N VAL A 10 -4.88 11.22 -15.72
CA VAL A 10 -5.22 10.25 -14.67
C VAL A 10 -5.18 8.84 -15.28
N PRO A 11 -4.86 7.80 -14.47
CA PRO A 11 -4.82 6.43 -14.95
C PRO A 11 -6.10 6.06 -15.70
N PHE A 12 -5.95 5.37 -16.83
CA PHE A 12 -7.03 4.94 -17.71
C PHE A 12 -7.75 6.04 -18.51
N TYR A 13 -7.11 7.21 -18.67
CA TYR A 13 -7.55 8.26 -19.58
C TYR A 13 -6.42 8.69 -20.51
N GLN A 14 -6.77 9.10 -21.73
CA GLN A 14 -5.85 9.56 -22.76
C GLN A 14 -6.41 10.73 -23.57
N GLY A 15 -5.62 11.20 -24.54
CA GLY A 15 -5.94 12.32 -25.40
C GLY A 15 -5.29 13.62 -24.91
N GLU A 16 -5.34 14.64 -25.75
CA GLU A 16 -4.77 15.97 -25.46
C GLU A 16 -5.39 16.61 -24.20
N GLU A 17 -6.67 16.32 -23.96
CA GLU A 17 -7.43 16.82 -22.81
C GLU A 17 -7.76 15.72 -21.78
N CYS A 18 -7.20 14.51 -21.89
CA CYS A 18 -7.48 13.38 -20.98
C CYS A 18 -8.97 13.02 -20.83
N ARG A 19 -9.79 13.25 -21.87
CA ARG A 19 -11.23 12.95 -21.87
C ARG A 19 -11.57 11.60 -22.48
N GLU A 20 -10.63 10.99 -23.20
CA GLU A 20 -10.84 9.68 -23.81
C GLU A 20 -10.60 8.62 -22.76
N MET A 21 -11.62 7.81 -22.45
CA MET A 21 -11.44 6.68 -21.54
C MET A 21 -10.70 5.55 -22.27
N LEU A 22 -9.77 4.93 -21.56
CA LEU A 22 -9.07 3.73 -22.01
C LEU A 22 -9.79 2.49 -21.49
N CYS A 23 -10.19 1.60 -22.40
CA CYS A 23 -10.72 0.29 -22.08
C CYS A 23 -9.60 -0.75 -22.18
N LEU A 24 -9.35 -1.49 -21.10
CA LEU A 24 -8.35 -2.54 -21.04
C LEU A 24 -8.90 -3.88 -21.54
N ASN A 25 -8.01 -4.86 -21.71
CA ASN A 25 -8.37 -6.26 -21.96
C ASN A 25 -9.33 -6.49 -23.13
N GLY A 26 -9.20 -5.68 -24.19
CA GLY A 26 -10.03 -5.77 -25.39
C GLY A 26 -11.45 -5.20 -25.22
N GLY A 27 -11.71 -4.42 -24.16
CA GLY A 27 -12.93 -3.64 -24.04
C GLY A 27 -13.01 -2.56 -25.11
N VAL A 28 -14.23 -2.22 -25.52
CA VAL A 28 -14.50 -1.19 -26.53
C VAL A 28 -15.30 -0.06 -25.87
N GLU A 29 -14.86 1.18 -26.08
CA GLU A 29 -15.60 2.35 -25.62
C GLU A 29 -16.90 2.51 -26.43
N THR A 30 -18.03 2.62 -25.75
CA THR A 30 -19.35 2.83 -26.34
C THR A 30 -20.14 3.76 -25.42
N ASP A 31 -20.60 4.91 -25.94
CA ASP A 31 -21.35 5.92 -25.18
C ASP A 31 -20.69 6.34 -23.84
N ARG A 32 -19.36 6.58 -23.85
CA ARG A 32 -18.54 6.92 -22.66
C ARG A 32 -18.51 5.83 -21.58
N LYS A 33 -18.68 4.58 -21.99
CA LYS A 33 -18.56 3.42 -21.12
C LYS A 33 -17.77 2.32 -21.82
N CYS A 34 -16.93 1.61 -21.08
CA CYS A 34 -16.28 0.42 -21.61
C CYS A 34 -17.26 -0.76 -21.66
N GLN A 35 -17.48 -1.27 -22.86
CA GLN A 35 -18.14 -2.55 -23.10
C GLN A 35 -17.09 -3.65 -22.94
N CYS A 36 -17.13 -4.37 -21.82
CA CYS A 36 -16.16 -5.41 -21.50
C CYS A 36 -16.54 -6.78 -22.08
N PRO A 37 -15.56 -7.58 -22.55
CA PRO A 37 -15.78 -8.98 -22.89
C PRO A 37 -16.18 -9.82 -21.67
N PRO A 38 -16.81 -10.99 -21.84
CA PRO A 38 -17.44 -11.76 -20.74
C PRO A 38 -16.47 -12.23 -19.65
N SER A 39 -15.17 -12.28 -19.92
CA SER A 39 -14.13 -12.63 -18.95
C SER A 39 -13.57 -11.44 -18.19
N PHE A 40 -14.01 -10.21 -18.46
CA PHE A 40 -13.50 -8.99 -17.83
C PHE A 40 -14.63 -8.09 -17.31
N LEU A 41 -14.37 -7.42 -16.20
CA LEU A 41 -15.29 -6.56 -15.44
C LEU A 41 -14.55 -5.29 -14.99
N GLY A 42 -15.29 -4.35 -14.40
CA GLY A 42 -14.75 -3.06 -13.94
C GLY A 42 -15.17 -1.90 -14.85
N TYR A 43 -14.84 -0.67 -14.45
CA TYR A 43 -15.22 0.52 -15.22
C TYR A 43 -14.40 0.67 -16.50
N HIS A 44 -13.16 0.14 -16.49
CA HIS A 44 -12.23 0.13 -17.60
C HIS A 44 -11.84 -1.30 -18.02
N CYS A 45 -12.65 -2.31 -17.67
CA CYS A 45 -12.36 -3.72 -17.91
C CYS A 45 -11.06 -4.21 -17.25
N GLU A 46 -10.69 -3.64 -16.10
CA GLU A 46 -9.46 -3.91 -15.36
C GLU A 46 -9.48 -5.22 -14.54
N ILE A 47 -10.67 -5.79 -14.30
CA ILE A 47 -10.88 -6.95 -13.44
C ILE A 47 -11.06 -8.20 -14.30
N ASP A 48 -10.23 -9.23 -14.12
CA ASP A 48 -10.41 -10.54 -14.77
C ASP A 48 -11.42 -11.39 -13.99
N ALA A 49 -12.61 -11.55 -14.55
CA ALA A 49 -13.70 -12.32 -13.94
C ALA A 49 -13.33 -13.80 -13.77
N ASN A 50 -12.55 -14.37 -14.69
CA ASN A 50 -12.13 -15.77 -14.61
C ASN A 50 -11.17 -15.99 -13.43
N ARG A 51 -10.30 -15.02 -13.16
CA ARG A 51 -9.47 -15.04 -11.94
C ARG A 51 -10.32 -14.92 -10.67
N THR A 52 -11.41 -14.15 -10.71
CA THR A 52 -12.32 -14.06 -9.56
C THR A 52 -13.19 -15.31 -9.38
N THR A 53 -13.46 -16.11 -10.41
CA THR A 53 -14.22 -17.37 -10.28
C THR A 53 -13.48 -18.48 -9.55
N HIS A 54 -12.14 -18.40 -9.45
CA HIS A 54 -11.37 -19.23 -8.51
C HIS A 54 -11.46 -18.75 -7.05
N GLY A 55 -12.13 -17.62 -6.82
CA GLY A 55 -12.41 -17.04 -5.52
C GLY A 55 -13.90 -17.04 -5.24
N ASN A 56 -14.52 -18.22 -5.15
CA ASN A 56 -15.81 -18.39 -4.49
C ASN A 56 -15.64 -18.13 -2.98
N ARG A 57 -15.35 -16.88 -2.60
CA ARG A 57 -15.37 -16.39 -1.24
C ARG A 57 -15.92 -14.98 -1.24
N TYR A 58 -17.25 -14.90 -1.14
CA TYR A 58 -17.86 -14.05 -0.15
C TYR A 58 -17.32 -14.47 1.24
N GLY A 59 -16.04 -14.19 1.47
CA GLY A 59 -15.32 -14.42 2.70
C GLY A 59 -14.98 -13.05 3.23
N ARG A 60 -15.92 -12.52 4.03
CA ARG A 60 -15.65 -11.88 5.32
C ARG A 60 -14.29 -11.18 5.42
N PHE A 61 -14.32 -9.85 5.54
CA PHE A 61 -13.27 -9.01 6.13
C PHE A 61 -12.24 -9.82 6.93
N GLY A 62 -11.03 -9.94 6.39
CA GLY A 62 -9.90 -10.63 7.00
C GLY A 62 -9.57 -11.94 6.32
N ASP A 63 -8.84 -11.88 5.20
CA ASP A 63 -7.80 -12.88 5.00
C ASP A 63 -6.70 -12.37 4.07
N SER A 64 -5.50 -12.77 4.42
CA SER A 64 -4.23 -12.24 3.98
C SER A 64 -3.87 -12.82 2.62
N GLN A 65 -4.16 -12.11 1.54
CA GLN A 65 -3.61 -12.43 0.21
C GLN A 65 -2.47 -11.46 -0.10
N HIS A 66 -1.26 -11.81 0.34
CA HIS A 66 -0.04 -11.30 -0.24
C HIS A 66 0.96 -12.44 -0.36
N ASP A 67 0.95 -13.05 -1.54
CA ASP A 67 1.97 -13.98 -1.98
C ASP A 67 3.35 -13.30 -1.94
N GLY A 68 4.27 -13.85 -1.15
CA GLY A 68 5.72 -13.82 -1.40
C GLY A 68 6.56 -12.56 -1.10
N GLU A 69 6.03 -11.33 -1.13
CA GLU A 69 6.85 -10.11 -0.98
C GLU A 69 6.59 -9.26 0.29
N LEU A 70 5.54 -9.58 1.06
CA LEU A 70 5.12 -8.77 2.22
C LEU A 70 5.86 -9.10 3.53
N PHE A 71 6.59 -10.23 3.62
CA PHE A 71 7.26 -10.60 4.88
C PHE A 71 8.46 -9.71 5.22
N SER A 72 9.14 -9.11 4.24
CA SER A 72 10.35 -8.33 4.54
C SER A 72 10.04 -6.91 5.06
N ARG A 73 8.95 -6.28 4.60
CA ARG A 73 8.58 -4.91 5.02
C ARG A 73 7.98 -4.86 6.43
N ASP A 74 7.18 -5.84 6.81
CA ASP A 74 6.54 -5.85 8.13
C ASP A 74 7.47 -6.36 9.24
N ILE A 75 8.32 -7.36 8.95
CA ILE A 75 9.31 -7.87 9.92
C ILE A 75 10.40 -6.82 10.17
N SER A 76 10.88 -6.15 9.13
CA SER A 76 11.87 -5.08 9.24
C SER A 76 11.33 -3.89 10.05
N GLY A 77 10.12 -3.41 9.74
CA GLY A 77 9.50 -2.29 10.45
C GLY A 77 9.20 -2.60 11.93
N THR A 78 8.68 -3.79 12.23
CA THR A 78 8.44 -4.22 13.61
C THR A 78 9.73 -4.43 14.38
N VAL A 79 10.79 -4.97 13.76
CA VAL A 79 12.11 -5.11 14.39
C VAL A 79 12.73 -3.75 14.69
N PHE A 80 12.73 -2.80 13.76
CA PHE A 80 13.22 -1.44 14.02
C PHE A 80 12.42 -0.75 15.13
N SER A 81 11.09 -0.89 15.11
CA SER A 81 10.22 -0.36 16.16
C SER A 81 10.55 -0.96 17.53
N MET A 82 10.72 -2.29 17.62
CA MET A 82 11.06 -2.98 18.87
C MET A 82 12.44 -2.56 19.38
N VAL A 83 13.44 -2.42 18.50
CA VAL A 83 14.78 -1.96 18.88
C VAL A 83 14.73 -0.54 19.45
N MET A 84 13.99 0.38 18.83
CA MET A 84 13.84 1.75 19.34
C MET A 84 13.16 1.75 20.72
N ILE A 85 12.10 0.97 20.91
CA ILE A 85 11.40 0.84 22.21
C ILE A 85 12.35 0.32 23.29
N ILE A 86 13.13 -0.73 22.99
CA ILE A 86 14.09 -1.31 23.93
C ILE A 86 15.16 -0.28 24.31
N VAL A 87 15.71 0.47 23.35
CA VAL A 87 16.72 1.52 23.61
C VAL A 87 16.15 2.62 24.51
N LEU A 88 14.89 3.03 24.30
CA LEU A 88 14.22 4.03 25.14
C LEU A 88 13.98 3.53 26.56
N ILE A 89 13.53 2.29 26.73
CA ILE A 89 13.31 1.66 28.03
C ILE A 89 14.64 1.54 28.79
N VAL A 90 15.70 1.05 28.12
CA VAL A 90 17.04 0.93 28.73
C VAL A 90 17.58 2.31 29.10
N SER A 91 17.46 3.31 28.21
CA SER A 91 17.90 4.68 28.48
C SER A 91 17.15 5.27 29.68
N MET A 92 15.83 5.13 29.74
CA MET A 92 15.03 5.60 30.88
C MET A 92 15.40 4.89 32.18
N TYR A 93 15.59 3.57 32.14
CA TYR A 93 16.01 2.78 33.29
C TYR A 93 17.41 3.17 33.78
N LEU A 94 18.38 3.36 32.87
CA LEU A 94 19.72 3.81 33.20
C LEU A 94 19.71 5.24 33.77
N LEU A 95 18.86 6.13 33.26
CA LEU A 95 18.68 7.48 33.80
C LEU A 95 18.04 7.45 35.19
N MET A 96 17.04 6.58 35.43
CA MET A 96 16.44 6.37 36.75
C MET A 96 17.46 5.80 37.74
N LYS A 97 18.22 4.78 37.32
CA LYS A 97 19.28 4.17 38.13
C LYS A 97 20.40 5.17 38.44
N HIS A 98 20.82 5.98 37.46
CA HIS A 98 21.80 7.04 37.67
C HIS A 98 21.28 8.11 38.65
N ARG A 99 19.99 8.48 38.57
CA ARG A 99 19.37 9.40 39.54
C ARG A 99 19.27 8.80 40.94
N MET A 100 19.03 7.49 41.07
CA MET A 100 19.07 6.80 42.36
C MET A 100 20.50 6.77 42.96
N HIS A 101 21.52 6.46 42.16
CA HIS A 101 22.92 6.53 42.63
C HIS A 101 23.42 7.97 42.88
N ALA A 102 22.82 8.97 42.23
CA ALA A 102 23.13 10.39 42.49
C ALA A 102 22.50 10.89 43.80
N GLN A 103 21.35 10.36 44.22
CA GLN A 103 20.75 10.68 45.52
C GLN A 103 21.50 10.04 46.70
N GLU A 104 22.09 8.86 46.50
CA GLU A 104 22.90 8.18 47.53
C GLU A 104 24.24 8.92 47.79
N LYS A 105 24.79 9.64 46.80
CA LYS A 105 26.07 10.37 46.92
C LYS A 105 25.97 11.82 47.43
N LEU A 106 24.76 12.35 47.61
CA LEU A 106 24.50 13.71 48.15
C LEU A 106 23.83 13.68 49.54
N GLY A 107 23.69 12.49 50.12
CA GLY A 107 23.14 12.25 51.46
C GLY A 107 24.18 11.83 52.49
N PHE A 108 25.45 12.21 52.30
CA PHE A 108 26.49 12.17 53.33
C PHE A 108 27.20 13.52 53.40
#